data_AF-A0A4U6CHT6-F1
#
_entry.id   AF-A0A4U6CHT6-F1
#
_cell.length_a   1.000
_cell.length_b   1.000
_cell.length_c   1.000
_cell.angle_alpha   90.00
_cell.angle_beta   90.00
_cell.angle_gamma   90.00
#
_symmetry.space_group_name_H-M   'P 1'
#
loop_
_entity.id
_entity.type
_entity.pdbx_description
1 polymer ?
#
loop_
_entity_poly.entity_id
_entity_poly.type
_entity_poly.pdbx_seq_one_letter_code
_entity_poly.pdbx_strand_id
1 'polypeptide(L)'
;MTDLMLAILHHLLVFLLVAVLAAEIVLVRPGMDGAAVRRVASLDGLYGGLAGAVILVGFARVFLGLKGWEYYIYYWVFWAKVGAFAIVGVLSTAPTMRFQRWKKAAVEEGWLVPASEVAAVRAWFRWEAAVLVLVPIFAAMMARGVGY
;
A
#
# COMPACT_ATOMS: atom_id res chain seq x y z
N MET A 1 -21.02 -10.46 -15.55
CA MET A 1 -21.01 -9.07 -15.01
C MET A 1 -20.16 -8.95 -13.75
N THR A 2 -20.27 -9.88 -12.79
CA THR A 2 -19.50 -9.90 -11.53
C THR A 2 -17.99 -9.79 -11.74
N ASP A 3 -17.41 -10.58 -12.65
CA ASP A 3 -15.97 -10.52 -12.95
C ASP A 3 -15.49 -9.13 -13.40
N LEU A 4 -16.21 -8.50 -14.34
CA LEU A 4 -15.90 -7.15 -14.82
C LEU A 4 -15.96 -6.13 -13.67
N MET A 5 -16.99 -6.19 -12.83
CA MET A 5 -17.12 -5.29 -11.68
C MET A 5 -15.98 -5.47 -10.68
N LEU A 6 -15.63 -6.71 -10.34
CA LEU A 6 -14.51 -7.00 -9.45
C LEU A 6 -13.17 -6.54 -10.06
N ALA A 7 -12.99 -6.70 -11.37
CA ALA A 7 -11.82 -6.18 -12.06
C ALA A 7 -11.75 -4.65 -11.97
N ILE A 8 -12.82 -3.93 -12.35
CA ILE A 8 -12.86 -2.46 -12.27
C ILE A 8 -12.56 -2.00 -10.84
N LEU A 9 -13.27 -2.56 -9.85
CA LEU A 9 -13.10 -2.20 -8.45
C LEU A 9 -11.65 -2.44 -7.98
N HIS A 10 -11.07 -3.60 -8.31
CA HIS A 10 -9.69 -3.91 -7.92
C HIS A 10 -8.69 -2.90 -8.49
N HIS A 11 -8.81 -2.54 -9.77
CA HIS A 11 -7.91 -1.55 -10.38
C HIS A 11 -8.07 -0.17 -9.74
N LEU A 12 -9.32 0.29 -9.51
CA LEU A 12 -9.57 1.56 -8.83
C LEU A 12 -8.98 1.58 -7.42
N LEU A 13 -9.12 0.49 -6.66
CA LEU A 13 -8.52 0.36 -5.33
C LEU A 13 -7.00 0.41 -5.38
N VAL A 14 -6.36 -0.28 -6.34
CA VAL A 14 -4.89 -0.24 -6.51
C VAL A 14 -4.41 1.16 -6.89
N PHE A 15 -5.09 1.85 -7.82
CA PHE A 15 -4.71 3.22 -8.18
C PHE A 15 -4.89 4.20 -7.02
N LEU A 16 -5.97 4.06 -6.27
CA LEU A 16 -6.21 4.89 -5.08
C LEU A 16 -5.17 4.62 -4.00
N LEU A 17 -4.79 3.36 -3.78
CA LEU A 17 -3.71 2.98 -2.86
C LEU A 17 -2.37 3.65 -3.25
N VAL A 18 -2.00 3.59 -4.54
CA VAL A 18 -0.79 4.26 -5.05
C VAL A 18 -0.88 5.78 -4.87
N ALA A 19 -2.05 6.37 -5.13
CA ALA A 19 -2.26 7.81 -4.96
C ALA A 19 -2.13 8.25 -3.50
N VAL A 20 -2.67 7.46 -2.55
CA VAL A 20 -2.53 7.74 -1.11
C VAL A 20 -1.07 7.62 -0.68
N LEU A 21 -0.35 6.57 -1.07
CA LEU A 21 1.07 6.43 -0.76
C LEU A 21 1.89 7.61 -1.29
N ALA A 22 1.62 8.04 -2.53
CA ALA A 22 2.26 9.22 -3.11
C ALA A 22 1.97 10.49 -2.30
N ALA A 23 0.73 10.66 -1.83
CA ALA A 23 0.37 11.78 -0.96
C ALA A 23 1.13 11.74 0.37
N GLU A 24 1.29 10.58 0.99
CA GLU A 24 2.08 10.43 2.23
C GLU A 24 3.55 10.79 2.02
N ILE A 25 4.16 10.34 0.91
CA ILE A 25 5.55 10.68 0.55
C ILE A 25 5.76 12.20 0.44
N VAL A 26 4.76 12.91 -0.10
CA VAL A 26 4.81 14.36 -0.27
C VAL A 26 4.56 15.09 1.06
N LEU A 27 3.61 14.61 1.86
CA LEU A 27 3.22 15.25 3.12
C LEU A 27 4.23 15.02 4.24
N VAL A 28 4.92 13.89 4.25
CA VAL A 28 5.97 13.61 5.23
C VAL A 28 7.25 14.36 4.88
N ARG A 29 7.45 15.50 5.53
CA ARG A 29 8.55 16.43 5.27
C ARG A 29 9.05 17.10 6.57
N PRO A 30 10.27 17.67 6.59
CA PRO A 30 10.76 18.37 7.78
C PRO A 30 9.83 19.51 8.22
N GLY A 31 9.75 19.74 9.54
CA GLY A 31 8.90 20.80 10.11
C GLY A 31 7.42 20.41 10.26
N MET A 32 7.09 19.12 10.26
CA MET A 32 5.74 18.66 10.58
C MET A 32 5.37 18.99 12.02
N ASP A 33 4.26 19.70 12.19
CA ASP A 33 3.62 19.97 13.47
C ASP A 33 2.57 18.89 13.81
N GLY A 34 1.93 19.03 14.96
CA GLY A 34 0.88 18.10 15.39
C GLY A 34 -0.31 17.99 14.42
N ALA A 35 -0.66 19.08 13.73
CA ALA A 35 -1.75 19.05 12.74
C ALA A 35 -1.37 18.25 11.49
N ALA A 36 -0.15 18.45 10.97
CA ALA A 36 0.39 17.69 9.86
C ALA A 36 0.51 16.19 10.20
N VAL A 37 0.97 15.86 11.40
CA VAL A 37 1.02 14.46 11.88
C VAL A 37 -0.36 13.83 11.91
N ARG A 38 -1.38 14.51 12.45
CA ARG A 38 -2.76 13.99 12.46
C ARG A 38 -3.29 13.75 11.05
N ARG A 39 -3.00 14.65 10.11
CA ARG A 39 -3.40 14.50 8.70
C ARG A 39 -2.73 13.29 8.05
N VAL A 40 -1.41 13.13 8.21
CA VAL A 40 -0.69 11.97 7.66
C VAL A 40 -1.17 10.67 8.31
N ALA A 41 -1.34 10.63 9.63
CA ALA A 41 -1.85 9.44 10.32
C ALA A 41 -3.28 9.05 9.87
N SER A 42 -4.09 10.01 9.44
CA SER A 42 -5.41 9.75 8.86
C SER A 42 -5.30 9.15 7.44
N LEU A 43 -4.35 9.63 6.63
CA LEU A 43 -4.07 9.08 5.31
C LEU A 43 -3.48 7.67 5.40
N ASP A 44 -2.60 7.41 6.37
CA ASP A 44 -2.02 6.10 6.67
C ASP A 44 -3.13 5.08 7.04
N GLY A 45 -4.12 5.51 7.83
CA GLY A 45 -5.30 4.69 8.11
C GLY A 45 -6.12 4.36 6.86
N LEU A 46 -6.29 5.32 5.93
CA LEU A 46 -6.93 5.09 4.64
C LEU A 46 -6.09 4.14 3.77
N TYR A 47 -4.77 4.30 3.73
CA TYR A 47 -3.85 3.43 3.01
C TYR A 47 -4.00 1.97 3.47
N GLY A 48 -3.96 1.74 4.78
CA GLY A 48 -4.17 0.40 5.36
C GLY A 48 -5.54 -0.18 5.03
N GLY A 49 -6.61 0.63 5.10
CA GLY A 49 -7.96 0.21 4.70
C GLY A 49 -8.05 -0.18 3.22
N LEU A 50 -7.44 0.61 2.34
CA LEU A 50 -7.36 0.31 0.91
C LEU A 50 -6.55 -0.96 0.64
N ALA A 51 -5.45 -1.17 1.36
CA ALA A 51 -4.64 -2.38 1.22
C ALA A 51 -5.46 -3.63 1.57
N GLY A 52 -6.23 -3.58 2.66
CA GLY A 52 -7.19 -4.63 3.01
C GLY A 52 -8.23 -4.86 1.92
N ALA A 53 -8.83 -3.79 1.38
CA ALA A 53 -9.81 -3.89 0.30
C ALA A 53 -9.21 -4.49 -0.99
N VAL A 54 -7.98 -4.13 -1.36
CA VAL A 54 -7.26 -4.70 -2.51
C VAL A 54 -7.08 -6.20 -2.34
N ILE A 55 -6.72 -6.68 -1.14
CA ILE A 55 -6.59 -8.11 -0.84
C ILE A 55 -7.94 -8.81 -0.98
N LEU A 56 -8.98 -8.30 -0.31
CA LEU A 56 -10.31 -8.91 -0.32
C LEU A 56 -10.88 -9.03 -1.74
N VAL A 57 -10.84 -7.94 -2.51
CA VAL A 57 -11.33 -7.93 -3.90
C VAL A 57 -10.40 -8.74 -4.80
N GLY A 58 -9.09 -8.73 -4.55
CA GLY A 58 -8.11 -9.52 -5.31
C GLY A 58 -8.36 -11.02 -5.19
N PHE A 59 -8.59 -11.53 -3.98
CA PHE A 59 -8.95 -12.93 -3.77
C PHE A 59 -10.35 -13.25 -4.26
N ALA A 60 -11.32 -12.32 -4.14
CA ALA A 60 -12.63 -12.49 -4.75
C ALA A 60 -12.52 -12.72 -6.27
N ARG A 61 -11.59 -12.06 -6.96
CA ARG A 61 -11.32 -12.32 -8.39
C ARG A 61 -10.72 -13.70 -8.68
N VAL A 62 -9.99 -14.29 -7.73
CA VAL A 62 -9.42 -15.64 -7.89
C VAL A 62 -10.53 -16.69 -7.83
N PHE A 63 -11.48 -16.54 -6.90
CA PHE A 63 -12.52 -17.55 -6.66
C PHE A 63 -13.82 -17.31 -7.43
N LEU A 64 -14.18 -16.05 -7.68
CA LEU A 64 -15.45 -15.65 -8.31
C LEU A 64 -15.27 -15.06 -9.72
N GLY A 65 -14.04 -14.94 -10.20
CA GLY A 65 -13.71 -14.39 -11.51
C GLY A 65 -13.80 -15.42 -12.65
N LEU A 66 -13.72 -14.94 -13.89
CA LEU A 66 -13.95 -15.74 -15.09
C LEU A 66 -12.94 -16.86 -15.32
N LYS A 67 -11.70 -16.72 -14.82
CA LYS A 67 -10.59 -17.65 -15.14
C LYS A 67 -10.51 -18.90 -14.26
N GLY A 68 -11.29 -18.97 -13.18
CA GLY A 68 -11.13 -20.01 -12.15
C GLY A 68 -9.84 -19.84 -11.34
N TRP A 69 -9.75 -20.50 -10.19
CA TRP A 69 -8.61 -20.39 -9.27
C TRP A 69 -7.37 -21.12 -9.82
N GLU A 70 -7.57 -22.15 -10.65
CA GLU A 70 -6.55 -22.96 -11.30
C GLU A 70 -5.65 -22.10 -12.20
N TYR A 71 -6.22 -21.08 -12.86
CA TYR A 71 -5.44 -20.13 -13.63
C TYR A 71 -4.39 -19.41 -12.79
N TYR A 72 -4.60 -19.26 -11.48
CA TYR A 72 -3.72 -18.47 -10.63
C TYR A 72 -2.64 -19.30 -9.94
N ILE A 73 -3.01 -20.44 -9.37
CA ILE A 73 -2.15 -21.18 -8.45
C ILE A 73 -0.90 -21.79 -9.08
N TYR A 74 -0.95 -22.13 -10.37
CA TYR A 74 0.19 -22.71 -11.08
C TYR A 74 1.22 -21.66 -11.51
N TYR A 75 0.85 -20.37 -11.55
CA TYR A 75 1.79 -19.33 -11.95
C TYR A 75 2.62 -18.86 -10.76
N TRP A 76 3.94 -19.03 -10.78
CA TRP A 76 4.80 -18.52 -9.71
C TRP A 76 4.73 -16.99 -9.60
N VAL A 77 4.47 -16.29 -10.72
CA VAL A 77 4.29 -14.83 -10.76
C VAL A 77 3.05 -14.36 -9.97
N PHE A 78 2.03 -15.21 -9.82
CA PHE A 78 0.90 -14.91 -8.95
C PHE A 78 1.35 -14.83 -7.49
N TRP A 79 2.09 -15.82 -7.03
CA TRP A 79 2.62 -15.86 -5.67
C TRP A 79 3.66 -14.76 -5.44
N ALA A 80 4.51 -14.46 -6.42
CA ALA A 80 5.44 -13.34 -6.35
C ALA A 80 4.72 -11.99 -6.18
N LYS A 81 3.62 -11.77 -6.89
CA LYS A 81 2.76 -10.59 -6.73
C LYS A 81 2.14 -10.50 -5.33
N VAL A 82 1.58 -11.61 -4.83
CA VAL A 82 0.99 -11.67 -3.48
C VAL A 82 2.06 -11.42 -2.42
N GLY A 83 3.24 -12.04 -2.57
CA GLY A 83 4.39 -11.85 -1.69
C GLY A 83 4.91 -10.41 -1.70
N ALA A 84 5.04 -9.79 -2.88
CA ALA A 84 5.43 -8.39 -3.00
C ALA A 84 4.44 -7.45 -2.29
N PHE A 85 3.13 -7.69 -2.48
CA PHE A 85 2.11 -6.89 -1.79
C PHE A 85 2.11 -7.13 -0.26
N ALA A 86 2.39 -8.35 0.19
CA ALA A 86 2.57 -8.65 1.62
C ALA A 86 3.80 -7.93 2.21
N ILE A 87 4.92 -7.91 1.48
CA ILE A 87 6.13 -7.17 1.87
C ILE A 87 5.83 -5.67 1.97
N VAL A 88 5.09 -5.08 1.02
CA VAL A 88 4.63 -3.68 1.11
C VAL A 88 3.86 -3.45 2.42
N GLY A 89 2.91 -4.32 2.75
CA GLY A 89 2.16 -4.23 4.01
C GLY A 89 3.07 -4.31 5.25
N VAL A 90 4.07 -5.19 5.25
CA VAL A 90 5.06 -5.28 6.33
C VAL A 90 5.91 -4.00 6.42
N LEU A 91 6.40 -3.48 5.30
CA LEU A 91 7.18 -2.24 5.26
C LEU A 91 6.38 -1.05 5.79
N SER A 92 5.08 -0.98 5.47
CA SER A 92 4.15 0.06 5.90
C SER A 92 3.96 0.12 7.43
N THR A 93 4.12 -1.01 8.13
CA THR A 93 3.95 -1.03 9.60
C THR A 93 4.92 -0.09 10.34
N ALA A 94 6.15 0.07 9.84
CA ALA A 94 7.15 0.91 10.50
C ALA A 94 6.78 2.43 10.45
N PRO A 95 6.42 3.01 9.28
CA PRO A 95 5.78 4.33 9.21
C PRO A 95 4.55 4.47 10.10
N THR A 96 3.59 3.54 10.01
CA THR A 96 2.35 3.57 10.80
C THR A 96 2.64 3.70 12.30
N MET A 97 3.54 2.86 12.84
CA MET A 97 3.92 2.93 14.25
C MET A 97 4.52 4.28 14.65
N ARG A 98 5.32 4.90 13.77
CA ARG A 98 5.89 6.24 14.01
C ARG A 98 4.82 7.31 13.99
N PHE A 99 3.89 7.29 13.05
CA PHE A 99 2.78 8.25 13.02
C PHE A 99 1.92 8.18 14.28
N GLN A 100 1.65 6.98 14.79
CA GLN A 100 0.92 6.83 16.05
C GLN A 100 1.73 7.35 17.26
N ARG A 101 3.05 7.15 17.27
CA ARG A 101 3.93 7.71 18.33
C ARG A 101 3.96 9.24 18.27
N TRP A 102 4.12 9.81 17.08
CA TRP A 102 4.09 11.26 16.85
C TRP A 102 2.76 11.87 17.27
N LYS A 103 1.65 11.23 16.92
CA LYS A 103 0.31 11.67 17.31
C LYS A 103 0.15 11.74 18.83
N LYS A 104 0.76 10.81 19.58
CA LYS A 104 0.77 10.81 21.05
C LYS A 104 1.74 11.83 21.64
N ALA A 105 2.83 12.14 20.97
CA ALA A 105 3.82 13.13 21.42
C ALA A 105 3.41 14.59 21.14
N ALA A 106 2.57 14.80 20.13
CA ALA A 106 2.06 16.10 19.70
C ALA A 106 1.00 16.70 20.64
N VAL A 107 1.30 16.75 21.94
CA VAL A 107 0.43 17.29 23.01
C VAL A 107 0.78 18.75 23.31
N GLU A 108 2.07 19.10 23.19
CA GLU A 108 2.57 20.44 23.50
C GLU A 108 2.49 21.40 22.31
N GLU A 109 2.24 22.68 22.61
CA GLU A 109 2.26 23.75 21.62
C GLU A 109 3.69 23.98 21.12
N GLY A 110 3.86 24.06 19.80
CA GLY A 110 5.19 24.20 19.18
C GLY A 110 5.97 22.90 18.99
N TRP A 111 5.39 21.74 19.34
CA TRP A 111 6.03 20.45 19.07
C TRP A 111 6.16 20.18 17.56
N LEU A 112 7.36 19.77 17.16
CA LEU A 112 7.70 19.42 15.78
C LEU A 112 8.32 18.03 15.72
N VAL A 113 8.06 17.29 14.64
CA VAL A 113 8.71 16.00 14.40
C VAL A 113 10.22 16.22 14.16
N PRO A 114 11.10 15.52 14.90
CA PRO A 114 12.54 15.60 14.66
C PRO A 114 12.91 15.24 13.22
N ALA A 115 13.81 16.02 12.60
CA ALA A 115 14.19 15.84 11.20
C ALA A 115 14.78 14.44 10.90
N SER A 116 15.48 13.85 11.86
CA SER A 116 16.01 12.48 11.76
C SER A 116 14.91 11.43 11.66
N GLU A 117 13.79 11.61 12.39
CA GLU A 117 12.65 10.70 12.34
C GLU A 117 11.88 10.82 11.03
N VAL A 118 11.73 12.04 10.50
CA VAL A 118 11.19 12.28 9.15
C VAL A 118 12.06 11.59 8.10
N ALA A 119 13.38 11.76 8.16
CA ALA A 119 14.31 11.13 7.23
C ALA A 119 14.22 9.60 7.28
N ALA A 120 14.08 9.03 8.48
CA ALA A 120 13.88 7.59 8.66
C ALA A 120 12.59 7.10 7.98
N VAL A 121 11.44 7.77 8.19
CA VAL A 121 10.19 7.40 7.50
C VAL A 121 10.31 7.51 5.99
N ARG A 122 10.92 8.58 5.48
CA ARG A 122 11.13 8.75 4.04
C ARG A 122 11.99 7.65 3.42
N ALA A 123 12.90 7.05 4.18
CA ALA A 123 13.66 5.88 3.72
C ALA A 123 12.77 4.64 3.59
N TRP A 124 11.83 4.40 4.51
CA TRP A 124 10.86 3.30 4.40
C TRP A 124 9.99 3.44 3.15
N PHE A 125 9.48 4.65 2.86
CA PHE A 125 8.67 4.88 1.67
C PHE A 125 9.41 4.59 0.36
N ARG A 126 10.74 4.77 0.30
CA ARG A 126 11.52 4.41 -0.90
C ARG A 126 11.47 2.91 -1.14
N TRP A 127 11.67 2.12 -0.09
CA TRP A 127 11.58 0.66 -0.17
C TRP A 127 10.16 0.20 -0.48
N GLU A 128 9.17 0.80 0.18
CA GLU A 128 7.76 0.49 -0.05
C GLU A 128 7.35 0.75 -1.50
N ALA A 129 7.67 1.93 -2.03
CA ALA A 129 7.40 2.27 -3.44
C ALA A 129 8.15 1.34 -4.41
N ALA A 130 9.42 1.02 -4.12
CA ALA A 130 10.21 0.11 -4.97
C ALA A 130 9.60 -1.29 -5.04
N VAL A 131 9.16 -1.85 -3.91
CA VAL A 131 8.51 -3.17 -3.86
C VAL A 131 7.11 -3.10 -4.48
N LEU A 132 6.36 -2.02 -4.25
CA LEU A 132 5.01 -1.86 -4.80
C LEU A 132 5.02 -1.88 -6.34
N VAL A 133 6.06 -1.36 -6.99
CA VAL A 133 6.23 -1.42 -8.46
C VAL A 133 6.30 -2.86 -8.99
N LEU A 134 6.75 -3.83 -8.19
CA LEU A 134 6.79 -5.24 -8.61
C LEU A 134 5.38 -5.82 -8.81
N VAL A 135 4.39 -5.33 -8.06
CA VAL A 135 3.01 -5.83 -8.10
C VAL A 135 2.38 -5.68 -9.51
N PRO A 136 2.36 -4.49 -10.15
CA PRO A 136 1.86 -4.36 -11.52
C PRO A 136 2.75 -5.06 -12.55
N ILE A 137 4.06 -5.18 -12.33
CA ILE A 137 4.97 -5.93 -13.21
C ILE A 137 4.54 -7.40 -13.26
N PHE A 138 4.41 -8.06 -12.10
CA PHE A 138 3.99 -9.45 -12.03
C PHE A 138 2.55 -9.65 -12.54
N ALA A 139 1.66 -8.68 -12.31
CA ALA A 139 0.31 -8.71 -12.89
C ALA A 139 0.35 -8.69 -14.43
N ALA A 140 1.19 -7.84 -15.03
CA ALA A 140 1.35 -7.75 -16.49
C ALA A 140 2.01 -9.01 -17.09
N MET A 141 3.02 -9.56 -16.41
CA MET A 141 3.65 -10.84 -16.79
C MET A 141 2.62 -11.97 -16.83
N MET A 142 1.83 -12.12 -15.76
CA MET A 142 0.79 -13.13 -15.66
C MET A 142 -0.31 -12.96 -16.72
N ALA A 143 -0.69 -11.72 -17.04
CA ALA A 143 -1.68 -11.43 -18.08
C ALA A 143 -1.21 -11.85 -19.49
N ARG A 144 0.10 -11.99 -19.69
CA ARG A 144 0.74 -12.43 -20.94
C ARG A 144 1.19 -13.90 -20.90
N GLY A 145 0.78 -14.67 -19.88
CA GLY A 145 1.11 -16.09 -19.76
C GLY A 145 2.54 -16.38 -19.32
N VAL A 146 3.28 -15.39 -18.81
CA VAL A 146 4.64 -15.61 -18.29
C VAL A 146 4.58 -16.21 -16.89
N GLY A 147 5.39 -17.23 -16.64
CA GLY A 147 5.60 -17.79 -15.30
C GLY A 147 4.62 -18.88 -14.89
N TYR A 148 4.08 -19.61 -15.87
CA TYR A 148 3.45 -20.93 -15.68
C TYR A 148 4.52 -22.00 -15.43
#